data_AF-A0A943AZ46-F1
#
_entry.id   AF-A0A943AZ46-F1
#
_cell.length_a   1.000
_cell.length_b   1.000
_cell.length_c   1.000
_cell.angle_alpha   90.00
_cell.angle_beta   90.00
_cell.angle_gamma   90.00
#
_symmetry.space_group_name_H-M   'P 1'
#
loop_
_entity.id
_entity.type
_entity.pdbx_description
1 polymer ?
#
loop_
_entity_poly.entity_id
_entity_poly.type
_entity_poly.pdbx_seq_one_letter_code
_entity_poly.pdbx_strand_id
1 'polypeptide(L)'
;MEKEKLEKEKIIPTPIGQNLYWDYYCYVKENPITNWNVSTYILYGEKDNLCEKNIVMNFAEKFNCNIFISNESEHWFHTESDLKILKNWFKKIL
;
A
#
# COMPACT_ATOMS: atom_id res chain seq x y z
N MET A 1 -3.32 -7.96 13.75
CA MET A 1 -4.34 -8.24 12.72
C MET A 1 -5.22 -9.40 13.15
N GLU A 2 -6.53 -9.19 13.09
CA GLU A 2 -7.66 -10.09 13.35
C GLU A 2 -7.73 -11.29 12.39
N LYS A 3 -6.60 -11.94 12.01
CA LYS A 3 -6.61 -13.08 11.06
C LYS A 3 -7.54 -14.19 11.54
N GLU A 4 -7.44 -14.56 12.82
CA GLU A 4 -8.29 -15.60 13.43
C GLU A 4 -9.77 -15.23 13.39
N LYS A 5 -10.08 -13.94 13.58
CA LYS A 5 -11.45 -13.43 13.47
C LYS A 5 -11.91 -13.43 12.01
N LEU A 6 -11.08 -13.02 11.06
CA LEU A 6 -11.41 -13.06 9.63
C LEU A 6 -11.62 -14.50 9.17
N GLU A 7 -10.81 -15.43 9.67
CA GLU A 7 -10.96 -16.86 9.43
C GLU A 7 -12.29 -17.40 9.96
N LYS A 8 -12.72 -16.93 11.14
CA LYS A 8 -13.98 -17.34 11.76
C LYS A 8 -15.21 -16.69 11.11
N GLU A 9 -15.20 -15.38 10.94
CA GLU A 9 -16.33 -14.56 10.48
C GLU A 9 -16.46 -14.53 8.96
N LYS A 10 -15.40 -14.92 8.23
CA LYS A 10 -15.26 -14.94 6.76
C LYS A 10 -15.31 -13.57 6.08
N ILE A 11 -16.10 -12.64 6.61
CA ILE A 11 -16.25 -11.28 6.10
C ILE A 11 -16.24 -10.33 7.29
N ILE A 12 -15.36 -9.33 7.27
CA ILE A 12 -15.29 -8.28 8.31
C ILE A 12 -15.46 -6.91 7.64
N PRO A 13 -16.46 -6.10 8.03
CA PRO A 13 -16.57 -4.73 7.56
C PRO A 13 -15.49 -3.85 8.18
N THR A 14 -14.91 -2.96 7.39
CA THR A 14 -13.93 -1.97 7.84
C THR A 14 -14.59 -0.58 8.01
N PRO A 15 -14.04 0.29 8.88
CA PRO A 15 -14.57 1.65 9.06
C PRO A 15 -14.59 2.50 7.78
N ILE A 16 -13.81 2.15 6.77
CA ILE A 16 -13.73 2.84 5.47
C ILE A 16 -14.75 2.33 4.44
N GLY A 17 -15.71 1.51 4.86
CA GLY A 17 -16.81 1.01 4.02
C GLY A 17 -16.42 -0.14 3.08
N GLN A 18 -15.24 -0.71 3.24
CA GLN A 18 -14.80 -1.91 2.52
C GLN A 18 -14.90 -3.16 3.38
N ASN A 19 -15.13 -4.32 2.77
CA ASN A 19 -15.12 -5.60 3.47
C ASN A 19 -13.77 -6.30 3.29
N LEU A 20 -13.25 -6.90 4.35
CA LEU A 20 -12.20 -7.91 4.27
C LEU A 20 -12.85 -9.27 4.05
N TYR A 21 -12.33 -10.05 3.10
CA TYR A 21 -12.84 -11.38 2.78
C TYR A 21 -11.76 -12.43 3.03
N TRP A 22 -12.14 -13.51 3.72
CA TRP A 22 -11.24 -14.61 4.04
C TRP A 22 -10.75 -15.37 2.81
N ASP A 23 -11.64 -15.61 1.85
CA ASP A 23 -11.30 -16.29 0.60
C ASP A 23 -10.29 -15.47 -0.22
N TYR A 24 -10.47 -14.15 -0.30
CA TYR A 24 -9.51 -13.25 -0.94
C TYR A 24 -8.16 -13.24 -0.21
N TYR A 25 -8.18 -13.23 1.13
CA TYR A 25 -6.96 -13.36 1.92
C TYR A 25 -6.22 -14.68 1.59
N CYS A 26 -6.90 -15.82 1.60
CA CYS A 26 -6.33 -17.12 1.22
C CYS A 26 -5.77 -17.09 -0.20
N TYR A 27 -6.53 -16.59 -1.17
CA TYR A 27 -6.11 -16.46 -2.56
C TYR A 27 -4.80 -15.68 -2.70
N VAL A 28 -4.69 -14.50 -2.07
CA VAL A 28 -3.47 -13.68 -2.11
C VAL A 28 -2.29 -14.40 -1.46
N LYS A 29 -2.52 -15.18 -0.39
CA LYS A 29 -1.47 -15.96 0.28
C LYS A 29 -0.99 -17.15 -0.56
N GLU A 30 -1.90 -17.79 -1.28
CA GLU A 30 -1.60 -18.93 -2.17
C GLU A 30 -0.99 -18.51 -3.51
N ASN A 31 -1.21 -17.25 -3.92
CA ASN A 31 -0.73 -16.69 -5.18
C ASN A 31 0.22 -15.50 -4.94
N PRO A 32 1.39 -15.71 -4.30
CA PRO A 32 2.31 -14.62 -4.02
C PRO A 32 2.90 -14.05 -5.31
N ILE A 33 3.13 -12.75 -5.32
CA ILE A 33 3.90 -12.10 -6.38
C ILE A 33 5.35 -12.60 -6.29
N THR A 34 5.78 -13.32 -7.33
CA THR A 34 7.14 -13.84 -7.47
C THR A 34 7.94 -13.10 -8.53
N ASN A 35 7.26 -12.49 -9.50
CA ASN A 35 7.87 -11.70 -10.56
C ASN A 35 7.09 -10.39 -10.77
N TRP A 36 7.82 -9.30 -10.95
CA TRP A 36 7.26 -7.97 -11.22
C TRP A 36 8.19 -7.25 -12.19
N ASN A 37 7.92 -7.37 -13.49
CA ASN A 37 8.81 -6.91 -14.57
C ASN A 37 8.45 -5.52 -15.12
N VAL A 38 7.54 -4.82 -14.47
CA VAL A 38 7.07 -3.49 -14.89
C VAL A 38 7.81 -2.43 -14.10
N SER A 39 8.36 -1.43 -14.80
CA SER A 39 8.98 -0.27 -14.14
C SER A 39 7.96 0.43 -13.27
N THR A 40 8.25 0.52 -11.96
CA THR A 40 7.30 0.96 -10.96
C THR A 40 7.92 2.06 -10.11
N TYR A 41 7.14 3.13 -9.92
CA TYR A 41 7.48 4.27 -9.08
C TYR A 41 6.41 4.38 -7.99
N ILE A 42 6.84 4.38 -6.74
CA ILE A 42 5.97 4.40 -5.56
C ILE A 42 6.17 5.74 -4.85
N LEU A 43 5.07 6.44 -4.58
CA LEU A 43 5.01 7.57 -3.66
C LEU A 43 4.37 7.07 -2.36
N TYR A 44 5.13 7.08 -1.27
CA TYR A 44 4.69 6.58 0.03
C TYR A 44 4.65 7.70 1.06
N GLY A 45 3.56 7.81 1.83
CA GLY A 45 3.45 8.75 2.96
C GLY A 45 4.07 8.14 4.21
N GLU A 46 5.00 8.83 4.87
CA GLU A 46 5.66 8.30 6.08
C GLU A 46 4.70 8.14 7.26
N LYS A 47 3.57 8.85 7.26
CA LYS A 47 2.52 8.75 8.27
C LYS A 47 1.39 7.78 7.87
N ASP A 48 1.60 6.95 6.86
CA ASP A 48 0.65 5.91 6.45
C ASP A 48 0.44 4.89 7.60
N ASN A 49 -0.79 4.80 8.08
CA ASN A 49 -1.23 3.91 9.15
C ASN A 49 -2.01 2.68 8.63
N LEU A 50 -2.19 2.56 7.31
CA LEU A 50 -2.86 1.45 6.65
C LEU A 50 -1.87 0.46 6.02
N CYS A 51 -0.80 0.96 5.42
CA CYS A 51 0.26 0.15 4.84
C CYS A 51 1.58 0.39 5.58
N GLU A 52 2.03 -0.65 6.30
CA GLU A 52 3.26 -0.57 7.09
C GLU A 52 4.49 -0.28 6.22
N LYS A 53 5.34 0.65 6.65
CA LYS A 53 6.52 1.12 5.92
C LYS A 53 7.45 -0.03 5.51
N ASN A 54 7.71 -0.97 6.41
CA ASN A 54 8.54 -2.15 6.14
C ASN A 54 7.99 -3.00 4.97
N ILE A 55 6.68 -3.17 4.85
CA ILE A 55 6.06 -3.95 3.76
C ILE A 55 6.31 -3.30 2.41
N VAL A 56 6.08 -1.98 2.32
CA VAL A 56 6.27 -1.23 1.07
C VAL A 56 7.76 -1.17 0.69
N MET A 57 8.63 -0.92 1.66
CA MET A 57 10.09 -0.89 1.44
C MET A 57 10.62 -2.27 0.97
N ASN A 58 10.20 -3.35 1.63
CA ASN A 58 10.60 -4.71 1.25
C ASN A 58 10.10 -5.05 -0.17
N PHE A 59 8.88 -4.62 -0.54
CA PHE A 59 8.38 -4.80 -1.89
C PHE A 59 9.22 -4.04 -2.92
N ALA A 60 9.54 -2.77 -2.64
CA ALA A 60 10.34 -1.95 -3.53
C ALA A 60 11.75 -2.51 -3.71
N GLU A 61 12.38 -2.97 -2.64
CA GLU A 61 13.70 -3.62 -2.69
C GLU A 61 13.64 -4.94 -3.48
N LYS A 62 12.70 -5.82 -3.13
CA LYS A 62 12.56 -7.15 -3.76
C LYS A 62 12.36 -7.07 -5.27
N PHE A 63 11.63 -6.07 -5.74
CA PHE A 63 11.27 -5.91 -7.16
C PHE A 63 11.98 -4.74 -7.85
N ASN A 64 12.99 -4.15 -7.20
CA ASN A 64 13.79 -3.04 -7.71
C ASN A 64 12.92 -1.86 -8.21
N CYS A 65 11.88 -1.52 -7.44
CA CYS A 65 11.02 -0.37 -7.69
C CYS A 65 11.68 0.91 -7.18
N ASN A 66 11.39 2.03 -7.84
CA ASN A 66 11.75 3.34 -7.32
C ASN A 66 10.74 3.74 -6.25
N ILE A 67 11.22 4.20 -5.09
CA ILE A 67 10.35 4.67 -4.01
C ILE A 67 10.75 6.06 -3.54
N PHE A 68 9.76 6.93 -3.38
CA PHE A 68 9.90 8.26 -2.80
C PHE A 68 9.02 8.35 -1.55
N ILE A 69 9.62 8.80 -0.44
CA ILE A 69 8.93 8.96 0.84
C ILE A 69 8.56 10.44 1.03
N SER A 70 7.28 10.68 1.31
CA SER A 70 6.75 11.96 1.74
C SER A 70 6.60 11.96 3.26
N ASN A 71 7.51 12.63 3.96
CA ASN A 71 7.58 12.60 5.43
C ASN A 71 6.32 13.14 6.12
N GLU A 72 5.59 14.05 5.45
CA GLU A 72 4.44 14.74 6.04
C GLU A 72 3.09 14.13 5.68
N SER A 73 3.05 13.23 4.69
CA SER A 73 1.81 12.69 4.13
C SER A 73 1.36 11.41 4.82
N GLU A 74 0.05 11.25 4.95
CA GLU A 74 -0.60 10.01 5.38
C GLU A 74 -0.83 9.06 4.18
N HIS A 75 -1.67 8.05 4.36
CA HIS A 75 -2.04 7.13 3.28
C HIS A 75 -2.69 7.83 2.08
N TRP A 76 -3.59 8.77 2.35
CA TRP A 76 -4.34 9.48 1.32
C TRP A 76 -3.75 10.85 1.05
N PHE A 77 -3.24 11.05 -0.17
CA PHE A 77 -2.73 12.35 -0.63
C PHE A 77 -3.89 13.25 -1.07
N HIS A 78 -4.43 14.06 -0.15
CA HIS A 78 -5.63 14.86 -0.41
C HIS A 78 -5.55 16.32 0.02
N THR A 79 -4.58 16.68 0.88
CA THR A 79 -4.41 18.08 1.29
C THR A 79 -3.72 18.91 0.20
N GLU A 80 -3.80 20.24 0.26
CA GLU A 80 -3.09 21.09 -0.70
C GLU A 80 -1.57 20.87 -0.68
N SER A 81 -0.99 20.57 0.49
CA SER A 81 0.42 20.18 0.62
C SER A 81 0.70 18.86 -0.09
N ASP A 82 -0.13 17.84 0.12
CA ASP A 82 0.02 16.54 -0.54
C ASP A 82 -0.06 16.68 -2.06
N LEU A 83 -1.01 17.47 -2.56
CA LEU A 83 -1.18 17.69 -4.00
C LEU A 83 0.03 18.41 -4.62
N LYS A 84 0.71 19.29 -3.87
CA LYS A 84 1.98 19.92 -4.32
C LYS A 84 3.10 18.88 -4.36
N ILE A 85 3.20 18.01 -3.36
CA ILE A 85 4.18 16.91 -3.32
C ILE A 85 3.95 15.95 -4.48
N LEU A 86 2.71 15.52 -4.69
CA LEU A 86 2.30 14.64 -5.78
C LEU A 86 2.64 15.24 -7.16
N LYS A 87 2.32 16.52 -7.39
CA LYS A 87 2.68 17.22 -8.65
C LYS A 87 4.20 17.29 -8.86
N ASN A 88 4.97 17.57 -7.81
CA ASN A 88 6.42 17.61 -7.90
C ASN A 88 7.03 16.23 -8.13
N TRP A 89 6.44 15.19 -7.55
CA TRP A 89 6.84 13.81 -7.77
C TRP A 89 6.57 13.37 -9.21
N PHE A 90 5.39 13.68 -9.77
CA PHE A 90 5.09 13.40 -11.18
C PHE A 90 6.12 14.03 -12.14
N LYS A 91 6.52 15.27 -11.90
CA LYS A 91 7.56 15.96 -12.70
C LYS A 91 8.96 15.33 -12.61
N LYS A 92 9.22 14.47 -11.63
CA LYS A 92 10.51 13.77 -11.48
C LYS A 92 10.52 12.42 -12.19
N ILE A 93 9.36 11.82 -12.41
CA ILE A 93 9.22 10.48 -12.99
C ILE A 93 8.75 10.49 -14.45
N LEU A 94 8.12 11.59 -14.88
CA LEU A 94 7.75 11.89 -16.27
C LEU A 94 8.75 12.87 -16.87
#